data_AF-A0A2I0TH46-F1
#
_entry.id   AF-A0A2I0TH46-F1
#
_cell.length_a   1.000
_cell.length_b   1.000
_cell.length_c   1.000
_cell.angle_alpha   90.00
_cell.angle_beta   90.00
_cell.angle_gamma   90.00
#
_symmetry.space_group_name_H-M   'P 1'
#
loop_
_entity.id
_entity.type
_entity.pdbx_description
1 polymer ?
#
loop_
_entity_poly.entity_id
_entity_poly.type
_entity_poly.pdbx_seq_one_letter_code
_entity_poly.pdbx_strand_id
1 'polypeptide(L)'
;MESQVMWEPDSKRNTHMDRFRAAVASSCGLHLANYDDLYQWSVESYSDFWAEFWKYSNIICSRLYDEVVDTSKSIADVPEWFKGSRLNYAENLLKHKDNDKIALYAASYLPNSVHAVEAMLAAASIGAIWSSTSPDFGINSRGQSRRQKNKECWVE
;
A
#
# COMPACT_ATOMS: atom_id res chain seq x y z
N MET A 1 -24.57 -26.95 -11.02
CA MET A 1 -24.32 -26.12 -12.21
C MET A 1 -22.86 -25.73 -12.12
N GLU A 2 -21.99 -26.42 -12.85
CA GLU A 2 -20.56 -26.14 -12.77
C GLU A 2 -20.23 -24.87 -13.57
N SER A 3 -19.46 -23.97 -12.95
CA SER A 3 -19.04 -22.71 -13.57
C SER A 3 -17.94 -22.97 -14.60
N GLN A 4 -18.18 -22.58 -15.86
CA GLN A 4 -17.16 -22.66 -16.91
C GLN A 4 -16.09 -21.58 -16.71
N VAL A 5 -14.81 -21.97 -16.71
CA VAL A 5 -13.67 -21.05 -16.62
C VAL A 5 -13.57 -20.25 -17.93
N MET A 6 -13.59 -18.91 -17.82
CA MET A 6 -13.58 -18.00 -18.98
C MET A 6 -12.17 -17.79 -19.56
N TRP A 7 -11.14 -17.87 -18.73
CA TRP A 7 -9.74 -17.68 -19.12
C TRP A 7 -8.82 -18.21 -18.03
N GLU A 8 -7.65 -18.73 -18.42
CA GLU A 8 -6.57 -19.14 -17.52
C GLU A 8 -5.23 -18.61 -18.08
N PRO A 9 -4.32 -18.12 -17.22
CA PRO A 9 -2.99 -17.72 -17.66
C PRO A 9 -2.15 -18.89 -18.16
N ASP A 10 -1.38 -18.68 -19.24
CA ASP A 10 -0.52 -19.69 -19.85
C ASP A 10 0.55 -20.26 -18.89
N SER A 11 0.99 -19.48 -17.91
CA SER A 11 1.91 -19.94 -16.86
C SER A 11 1.60 -19.26 -15.53
N LYS A 12 1.49 -20.07 -14.48
CA LYS A 12 1.37 -19.62 -13.09
C LYS A 12 2.74 -19.42 -12.41
N ARG A 13 3.83 -19.77 -13.09
CA ARG A 13 5.21 -19.73 -12.56
C ARG A 13 5.91 -18.42 -12.93
N ASN A 14 6.85 -17.99 -12.09
CA ASN A 14 7.68 -16.79 -12.28
C ASN A 14 6.92 -15.45 -12.30
N THR A 15 5.73 -15.42 -11.72
CA THR A 15 5.03 -14.16 -11.40
C THR A 15 5.66 -13.51 -10.16
N HIS A 16 5.37 -12.23 -9.91
CA HIS A 16 5.82 -11.58 -8.67
C HIS A 16 5.29 -12.29 -7.42
N MET A 17 4.05 -12.81 -7.48
CA MET A 17 3.45 -13.59 -6.41
C MET A 17 4.13 -14.93 -6.21
N ASP A 18 4.48 -15.63 -7.29
CA ASP A 18 5.21 -16.91 -7.20
C ASP A 18 6.62 -16.73 -6.61
N ARG A 19 7.32 -15.65 -6.99
CA ARG A 19 8.60 -15.27 -6.37
C ARG A 19 8.46 -14.96 -4.89
N PHE A 20 7.42 -14.20 -4.51
CA PHE A 20 7.15 -13.90 -3.11
C PHE A 20 6.81 -15.17 -2.30
N ARG A 21 5.94 -16.03 -2.83
CA ARG A 21 5.62 -17.34 -2.24
C ARG A 21 6.88 -18.16 -1.97
N ALA A 22 7.77 -18.26 -2.97
CA ALA A 22 9.02 -19.00 -2.83
C ALA A 22 9.97 -18.38 -1.78
N ALA A 23 10.02 -17.04 -1.70
CA ALA A 23 10.80 -16.34 -0.68
C ALA A 23 10.27 -16.61 0.73
N VAL A 24 8.96 -16.50 0.94
CA VAL A 24 8.30 -16.80 2.22
C VAL A 24 8.48 -18.26 2.62
N ALA A 25 8.27 -19.19 1.68
CA ALA A 25 8.47 -20.63 1.91
C ALA A 25 9.90 -20.92 2.41
N SER A 26 10.89 -20.21 1.86
CA SER A 26 12.29 -20.34 2.25
C SER A 26 12.61 -19.69 3.60
N SER A 27 12.09 -18.48 3.86
CA SER A 27 12.33 -17.74 5.12
C SER A 27 11.68 -18.39 6.33
N CYS A 28 10.45 -18.86 6.19
CA CYS A 28 9.63 -19.39 7.28
C CYS A 28 9.67 -20.92 7.39
N GLY A 29 10.35 -21.60 6.46
CA GLY A 29 10.39 -23.06 6.41
C GLY A 29 9.03 -23.71 6.11
N LEU A 30 8.16 -23.01 5.36
CA LEU A 30 6.81 -23.44 5.04
C LEU A 30 6.77 -24.15 3.69
N HIS A 31 5.90 -25.16 3.57
CA HIS A 31 5.65 -25.83 2.30
C HIS A 31 4.41 -25.22 1.61
N LEU A 32 4.63 -24.19 0.80
CA LEU A 32 3.57 -23.54 0.02
C LEU A 32 3.63 -24.07 -1.42
N ALA A 33 2.75 -24.97 -1.84
CA ALA A 33 2.81 -25.57 -3.18
C ALA A 33 2.15 -24.68 -4.25
N ASN A 34 1.09 -23.98 -3.88
CA ASN A 34 0.29 -23.15 -4.79
C ASN A 34 -0.11 -21.80 -4.14
N TYR A 35 -0.92 -21.02 -4.86
CA TYR A 35 -1.42 -19.73 -4.36
C TYR A 35 -2.41 -19.89 -3.20
N ASP A 36 -3.23 -20.95 -3.20
CA ASP A 36 -4.23 -21.18 -2.17
C ASP A 36 -3.55 -21.44 -0.81
N ASP A 37 -2.45 -22.20 -0.79
CA ASP A 37 -1.65 -22.42 0.42
C ASP A 37 -1.10 -21.10 0.98
N LEU A 38 -0.59 -20.22 0.10
CA LEU A 38 -0.12 -18.89 0.49
C LEU A 38 -1.26 -18.03 1.04
N TYR A 39 -2.42 -18.07 0.39
CA TYR A 39 -3.59 -17.31 0.82
C TYR A 39 -4.09 -17.77 2.19
N GLN A 40 -4.24 -19.08 2.42
CA GLN A 40 -4.65 -19.62 3.71
C GLN A 40 -3.69 -19.16 4.81
N TRP A 41 -2.38 -19.33 4.58
CA TRP A 41 -1.37 -18.86 5.53
C TRP A 41 -1.43 -17.35 5.77
N SER A 42 -1.67 -16.53 4.74
CA SER A 42 -1.77 -15.07 4.89
C SER A 42 -2.94 -14.62 5.78
N VAL A 43 -3.99 -15.43 5.87
CA VAL A 43 -5.17 -15.15 6.70
C VAL A 43 -4.98 -15.72 8.10
N GLU A 44 -4.46 -16.94 8.23
CA GLU A 44 -4.23 -17.60 9.51
C GLU A 44 -3.10 -16.93 10.31
N SER A 45 -2.02 -16.55 9.65
CA SER A 45 -0.81 -15.96 10.24
C SER A 45 -0.49 -14.60 9.64
N TYR A 46 -1.48 -13.69 9.66
CA TYR A 46 -1.37 -12.38 9.00
C TYR A 46 -0.24 -11.49 9.55
N SER A 47 0.08 -11.59 10.84
CA SER A 47 1.21 -10.85 11.44
C SER A 47 2.55 -11.23 10.80
N ASP A 48 2.80 -12.54 10.66
CA ASP A 48 4.02 -13.06 10.02
C ASP A 48 4.03 -12.77 8.52
N PHE A 49 2.88 -12.88 7.86
CA PHE A 49 2.74 -12.52 6.44
C PHE A 49 3.18 -11.08 6.19
N TRP A 50 2.68 -10.13 6.97
CA TRP A 50 3.01 -8.71 6.81
C TRP A 50 4.45 -8.40 7.22
N ALA A 51 5.03 -9.14 8.18
CA ALA A 51 6.45 -9.07 8.51
C ALA A 51 7.33 -9.50 7.32
N GLU A 52 7.01 -10.61 6.67
CA GLU A 52 7.74 -11.09 5.50
C GLU A 52 7.54 -10.18 4.28
N PHE A 53 6.33 -9.65 4.10
CA PHE A 53 6.07 -8.66 3.05
C PHE A 53 6.91 -7.39 3.23
N TRP A 54 7.05 -6.90 4.47
CA TRP A 54 7.90 -5.74 4.76
C TRP A 54 9.36 -5.97 4.32
N LYS A 55 9.91 -7.15 4.64
CA LYS A 55 11.26 -7.54 4.22
C LYS A 55 11.36 -7.63 2.70
N TYR A 56 10.41 -8.31 2.06
CA TYR A 56 10.41 -8.54 0.61
C TYR A 56 10.26 -7.26 -0.21
N SER A 57 9.41 -6.32 0.24
CA SER A 57 9.15 -5.05 -0.44
C SER A 57 10.31 -4.04 -0.33
N ASN A 58 11.30 -4.31 0.53
CA ASN A 58 12.43 -3.43 0.80
C ASN A 58 11.96 -2.01 1.14
N ILE A 59 11.05 -1.90 2.11
CA ILE A 59 10.57 -0.61 2.64
C ILE A 59 11.71 0.06 3.40
N ILE A 60 11.95 1.33 3.05
CA ILE A 60 12.91 2.20 3.75
C ILE A 60 12.19 2.79 4.96
N CYS A 61 12.82 2.67 6.13
CA CYS A 61 12.32 3.22 7.38
C CYS A 61 13.46 3.76 8.23
N SER A 62 13.16 4.79 9.03
CA SER A 62 14.10 5.38 9.99
C SER A 62 14.04 4.69 11.35
N ARG A 63 12.90 4.09 11.69
CA ARG A 63 12.71 3.22 12.86
C ARG A 63 11.92 1.99 12.44
N LEU A 64 12.43 0.80 12.78
CA LEU A 64 11.72 -0.46 12.58
C LEU A 64 10.55 -0.58 13.57
N TYR A 65 9.50 -1.31 13.19
CA TYR A 65 8.37 -1.60 14.08
C TYR A 65 8.80 -2.43 15.30
N ASP A 66 8.11 -2.25 16.41
CA ASP A 66 8.22 -3.10 17.59
C ASP A 66 7.30 -4.33 17.47
N GLU A 67 6.13 -4.14 16.84
CA GLU A 67 5.11 -5.16 16.63
C GLU A 67 4.39 -4.89 15.30
N VAL A 68 4.09 -5.94 14.52
CA VAL A 68 3.42 -5.78 13.22
C VAL A 68 1.94 -5.46 13.38
N VAL A 69 1.24 -6.16 14.25
CA VAL A 69 -0.19 -5.93 14.51
C VAL A 69 -0.58 -6.65 15.79
N ASP A 70 -1.38 -5.98 16.60
CA ASP A 70 -1.95 -6.58 17.81
C ASP A 70 -3.04 -7.58 17.43
N THR A 71 -2.74 -8.87 17.56
CA THR A 71 -3.66 -9.95 17.18
C THR A 71 -4.82 -10.16 18.15
N SER A 72 -4.82 -9.46 19.30
CA SER A 72 -5.92 -9.53 20.27
C SER A 72 -7.14 -8.70 19.86
N LYS A 73 -6.96 -7.74 18.95
CA LYS A 73 -7.99 -6.83 18.49
C LYS A 73 -8.66 -7.34 17.22
N SER A 74 -9.96 -7.10 17.12
CA SER A 74 -10.69 -7.35 15.88
C SER A 74 -10.38 -6.24 14.86
N ILE A 75 -10.50 -6.55 13.57
CA ILE A 75 -10.40 -5.54 12.50
C ILE A 75 -11.43 -4.41 12.66
N ALA A 76 -12.55 -4.68 13.31
CA ALA A 76 -13.58 -3.68 13.64
C ALA A 76 -13.06 -2.59 14.59
N ASP A 77 -12.07 -2.93 15.42
CA ASP A 77 -11.44 -2.02 16.38
C ASP A 77 -10.25 -1.27 15.77
N VAL A 78 -9.97 -1.46 14.48
CA VAL A 78 -8.89 -0.84 13.71
C VAL A 78 -7.54 -1.00 14.44
N PRO A 79 -6.97 -2.21 14.47
CA PRO A 79 -5.71 -2.45 15.17
C PRO A 79 -4.60 -1.57 14.60
N GLU A 80 -3.67 -1.17 15.47
CA GLU A 80 -2.49 -0.43 15.06
C GLU A 80 -1.55 -1.36 14.29
N TRP A 81 -1.17 -0.96 13.07
CA TRP A 81 -0.25 -1.70 12.22
C TRP A 81 1.16 -1.11 12.29
N PHE A 82 2.16 -1.98 12.36
CA PHE A 82 3.60 -1.66 12.43
C PHE A 82 3.91 -0.66 13.54
N LYS A 83 3.41 -0.95 14.74
CA LYS A 83 3.52 -0.09 15.91
C LYS A 83 4.96 0.34 16.13
N GLY A 84 5.14 1.65 16.28
CA GLY A 84 6.43 2.27 16.51
C GLY A 84 7.31 2.45 15.26
N SER A 85 6.94 1.90 14.10
CA SER A 85 7.70 2.16 12.88
C SER A 85 7.64 3.64 12.49
N ARG A 86 8.69 4.13 11.82
CA ARG A 86 8.72 5.47 11.23
C ARG A 86 9.26 5.40 9.81
N LEU A 87 8.44 5.80 8.85
CA LEU A 87 8.78 5.84 7.43
C LEU A 87 8.25 7.11 6.78
N ASN A 88 8.79 7.44 5.60
CA ASN A 88 8.23 8.48 4.75
C ASN A 88 7.70 7.86 3.44
N TYR A 89 6.47 8.23 3.06
CA TYR A 89 5.83 7.70 1.87
C TYR A 89 6.51 8.18 0.58
N ALA A 90 6.86 9.47 0.50
CA ALA A 90 7.54 10.02 -0.67
C ALA A 90 8.95 9.44 -0.85
N GLU A 91 9.69 9.22 0.25
CA GLU A 91 10.98 8.54 0.23
C GLU A 91 10.89 7.15 -0.40
N ASN A 92 9.88 6.36 0.00
CA ASN A 92 9.70 5.01 -0.51
C ASN A 92 9.29 4.97 -2.00
N LEU A 93 8.53 5.96 -2.47
CA LEU A 93 8.16 6.07 -3.89
C LEU A 93 9.30 6.60 -4.77
N LEU A 94 10.14 7.48 -4.23
CA LEU A 94 11.25 8.12 -4.96
C LEU A 94 12.60 7.43 -4.73
N LYS A 95 12.63 6.24 -4.13
CA LYS A 95 13.86 5.51 -3.77
C LYS A 95 14.72 5.02 -4.95
N HIS A 96 14.26 5.19 -6.18
CA HIS A 96 14.96 4.70 -7.36
C HIS A 96 16.25 5.49 -7.59
N LYS A 97 17.39 4.79 -7.66
CA LYS A 97 18.72 5.40 -7.83
C LYS A 97 18.93 6.05 -9.21
N ASP A 98 18.10 5.66 -10.16
CA ASP A 98 18.22 6.02 -11.57
C ASP A 98 17.30 7.21 -11.86
N ASN A 99 17.82 8.41 -11.57
CA ASN A 99 17.07 9.66 -11.66
C ASN A 99 16.74 10.08 -13.10
N ASP A 100 17.30 9.41 -14.10
CA ASP A 100 17.08 9.70 -15.52
C ASP A 100 15.85 8.96 -16.10
N LYS A 101 15.20 8.09 -15.30
CA LYS A 101 14.00 7.38 -15.73
C LYS A 101 12.76 8.26 -15.60
N ILE A 102 11.88 8.14 -16.60
CA ILE A 102 10.59 8.81 -16.60
C ILE A 102 9.73 8.25 -15.46
N ALA A 103 9.38 9.11 -14.50
CA ALA A 103 8.50 8.77 -13.38
C ALA A 103 7.01 8.94 -13.73
N LEU A 104 6.67 9.90 -14.59
CA LEU A 104 5.29 10.24 -14.94
C LEU A 104 5.15 10.45 -16.45
N TYR A 105 4.24 9.70 -17.07
CA TYR A 105 3.73 9.99 -18.41
C TYR A 105 2.41 10.73 -18.26
N ALA A 106 2.33 11.96 -18.73
CA ALA A 106 1.12 12.76 -18.70
C ALA A 106 0.70 13.15 -20.13
N ALA A 107 -0.52 12.81 -20.49
CA ALA A 107 -1.19 13.30 -21.69
C ALA A 107 -2.46 14.02 -21.23
N SER A 108 -2.48 15.35 -21.29
CA SER A 108 -3.50 16.17 -20.62
C SER A 108 -4.25 17.11 -21.56
N TYR A 109 -5.59 16.98 -21.57
CA TYR A 109 -6.58 18.03 -21.88
C TYR A 109 -7.51 18.29 -20.67
N LEU A 110 -7.10 17.83 -19.47
CA LEU A 110 -7.91 17.67 -18.26
C LEU A 110 -7.05 17.81 -16.98
N PRO A 111 -7.64 17.90 -15.78
CA PRO A 111 -6.97 18.39 -14.57
C PRO A 111 -6.15 17.37 -13.77
N ASN A 112 -6.10 16.10 -14.19
CA ASN A 112 -5.12 15.13 -13.67
C ASN A 112 -3.74 15.43 -14.28
N SER A 113 -3.06 16.41 -13.70
CA SER A 113 -1.75 16.89 -14.15
C SER A 113 -0.62 16.42 -13.22
N VAL A 114 0.61 16.44 -13.72
CA VAL A 114 1.82 16.09 -12.95
C VAL A 114 1.93 16.89 -11.63
N HIS A 115 1.49 18.15 -11.65
CA HIS A 115 1.48 19.03 -10.46
C HIS A 115 0.64 18.47 -9.30
N ALA A 116 -0.40 17.68 -9.58
CA ALA A 116 -1.19 17.06 -8.53
C ALA A 116 -0.40 15.97 -7.80
N VAL A 117 0.41 15.20 -8.53
CA VAL A 117 1.31 14.19 -7.97
C VAL A 117 2.45 14.87 -7.21
N GLU A 118 3.05 15.92 -7.78
CA GLU A 118 4.08 16.72 -7.10
C GLU A 118 3.58 17.31 -5.78
N ALA A 119 2.41 17.94 -5.78
CA ALA A 119 1.82 18.54 -4.58
C ALA A 119 1.52 17.49 -3.49
N MET A 120 1.01 16.32 -3.88
CA MET A 120 0.77 15.20 -2.97
C MET A 120 2.08 14.68 -2.36
N LEU A 121 3.12 14.46 -3.19
CA LEU A 121 4.42 13.97 -2.74
C LEU A 121 5.13 15.01 -1.86
N ALA A 122 5.05 16.30 -2.20
CA ALA A 122 5.59 17.38 -1.39
C ALA A 122 4.93 17.42 -0.01
N ALA A 123 3.60 17.33 0.06
CA ALA A 123 2.87 17.24 1.33
C ALA A 123 3.30 16.00 2.15
N ALA A 124 3.37 14.82 1.51
CA ALA A 124 3.80 13.59 2.18
C ALA A 124 5.27 13.65 2.66
N SER A 125 6.15 14.35 1.94
CA SER A 125 7.57 14.49 2.30
C SER A 125 7.78 15.23 3.63
N ILE A 126 6.91 16.18 3.95
CA ILE A 126 6.94 16.95 5.21
C ILE A 126 5.97 16.42 6.28
N GLY A 127 5.29 15.29 6.01
CA GLY A 127 4.31 14.70 6.93
C GLY A 127 2.96 15.43 6.97
N ALA A 128 2.65 16.26 5.97
CA ALA A 128 1.35 16.92 5.86
C ALA A 128 0.28 15.99 5.27
N ILE A 129 -0.97 16.14 5.75
CA ILE A 129 -2.11 15.40 5.21
C ILE A 129 -2.57 16.02 3.90
N TRP A 130 -2.40 15.30 2.79
CA TRP A 130 -2.93 15.69 1.49
C TRP A 130 -4.40 15.29 1.37
N SER A 131 -5.21 16.15 0.77
CA SER A 131 -6.55 15.76 0.32
C SER A 131 -6.98 16.64 -0.85
N SER A 132 -7.42 15.97 -1.92
CA SER A 132 -7.84 16.55 -3.19
C SER A 132 -9.35 16.38 -3.41
N THR A 133 -9.94 17.26 -4.21
CA THR A 133 -11.31 17.13 -4.73
C THR A 133 -11.25 17.15 -6.25
N SER A 134 -12.06 16.31 -6.92
CA SER A 134 -12.19 16.43 -8.38
C SER A 134 -12.69 17.84 -8.74
N PRO A 135 -12.15 18.46 -9.78
CA PRO A 135 -12.64 19.76 -10.26
C PRO A 135 -14.06 19.70 -10.82
N ASP A 136 -14.58 18.52 -11.13
CA ASP A 136 -15.97 18.29 -11.56
C ASP A 136 -16.98 18.53 -10.43
N PHE A 137 -16.52 18.61 -9.18
CA PHE A 137 -17.36 18.99 -8.05
C PHE A 137 -17.73 20.48 -8.13
N GLY A 138 -19.05 20.72 -8.18
CA GLY A 138 -19.64 22.05 -8.15
C GLY A 138 -19.20 22.88 -6.94
N ILE A 139 -19.24 24.21 -7.07
CA ILE A 139 -18.79 25.16 -6.04
C ILE A 139 -19.40 24.92 -4.65
N ASN A 140 -20.62 24.38 -4.57
CA ASN A 140 -21.32 24.13 -3.31
C ASN A 140 -20.75 22.93 -2.52
N SER A 141 -20.21 21.90 -3.18
CA SER A 141 -19.58 20.76 -2.51
C SER A 141 -18.15 21.08 -2.04
N ARG A 142 -17.47 22.05 -2.66
CA ARG A 142 -16.15 22.55 -2.21
C ARG A 142 -16.23 23.20 -0.82
N GLY A 143 -17.35 23.86 -0.49
CA GLY A 143 -17.60 24.42 0.84
C GLY A 143 -17.82 23.37 1.93
N GLN A 144 -18.39 22.21 1.60
CA GLN A 144 -18.59 21.11 2.54
C GLN A 144 -17.29 20.34 2.83
N SER A 145 -16.46 20.08 1.82
CA SER A 145 -15.15 19.44 2.02
C SER A 145 -14.21 20.28 2.92
N ARG A 146 -14.28 21.61 2.83
CA ARG A 146 -13.55 22.54 3.72
C ARG A 146 -14.05 22.48 5.18
N ARG A 147 -15.34 22.20 5.40
CA ARG A 147 -15.92 21.97 6.74
C ARG A 147 -15.62 20.56 7.28
N GLN A 148 -15.48 19.57 6.40
CA GLN A 148 -15.13 18.19 6.79
C GLN A 148 -13.67 18.09 7.26
N LYS A 149 -12.73 18.74 6.55
CA LYS A 149 -11.31 18.79 6.96
C LYS A 149 -11.08 19.38 8.35
N ASN A 150 -11.92 20.34 8.77
CA ASN A 150 -11.85 20.91 10.12
C ASN A 150 -12.54 20.06 11.20
N LYS A 151 -13.20 18.96 10.84
CA LYS A 151 -13.86 18.04 11.79
C LYS A 151 -13.10 16.73 12.02
N GLU A 152 -12.11 16.42 11.17
CA GLU A 152 -11.27 15.20 11.28
C GLU A 152 -9.83 15.51 11.73
N CYS A 153 -9.58 16.65 12.39
CA CYS A 153 -8.43 16.82 13.27
C CYS A 153 -8.72 16.13 14.62
N TRP A 154 -8.72 14.80 14.62
CA TRP A 154 -8.60 13.98 15.81
C TRP A 154 -7.78 12.75 15.44
N VAL A 155 -6.48 12.80 15.73
CA VAL A 155 -5.73 11.66 16.30
C VAL A 155 -4.61 12.29 17.15
N GLU A 156 -4.81 12.26 18.48
CA GLU A 156 -3.72 12.22 19.47
C GLU A 156 -3.01 10.87 19.40
#